data_AF-A0A822XHF9-F1
#
_entry.id   AF-A0A822XHF9-F1
#
_cell.length_a   1.000
_cell.length_b   1.000
_cell.length_c   1.000
_cell.angle_alpha   90.00
_cell.angle_beta   90.00
_cell.angle_gamma   90.00
#
_symmetry.space_group_name_H-M   'P 1'
#
loop_
_entity.id
_entity.type
_entity.pdbx_description
1 polymer ?
#
loop_
_entity_poly.entity_id
_entity_poly.type
_entity_poly.pdbx_seq_one_letter_code
_entity_poly.pdbx_strand_id
1 'polypeptide(L)'
;MASPDLVSSNGTTSSYLGRPWKDYSRTVYLQSFIDSLIDPAGWIAWSGDFALSTLYFAEYNNTGAGSVTTNRVSWPGYHVINATDAANFTVSNFVLGDDWLPAKRGFQLGRFHFLAWRCSRRSRLRRI
;
A
#
# COMPACT_ATOMS: atom_id res chain seq x y z
N MET A 1 -11.96 -3.89 -5.19
CA MET A 1 -12.39 -4.53 -6.45
C MET A 1 -11.94 -3.63 -7.59
N ALA A 2 -11.38 -4.22 -8.64
CA ALA A 2 -11.01 -3.49 -9.85
C ALA A 2 -12.23 -2.86 -10.55
N SER A 3 -12.00 -1.81 -11.35
CA SER A 3 -13.05 -1.22 -12.18
C SER A 3 -13.54 -2.23 -13.23
N PRO A 4 -14.84 -2.27 -13.58
CA PRO A 4 -15.37 -3.20 -14.58
C PRO A 4 -14.64 -3.17 -15.92
N ASP A 5 -14.15 -2.01 -16.34
CA ASP A 5 -13.43 -1.82 -17.61
C ASP A 5 -12.08 -2.54 -17.65
N LEU A 6 -11.44 -2.75 -16.49
CA LEU A 6 -10.17 -3.48 -16.41
C LEU A 6 -10.41 -4.99 -16.40
N VAL A 7 -11.52 -5.43 -15.81
CA VAL A 7 -11.95 -6.83 -15.81
C VAL A 7 -12.33 -7.30 -17.22
N SER A 8 -12.96 -6.42 -18.02
CA SER A 8 -13.35 -6.71 -19.41
C SER A 8 -12.18 -6.72 -20.40
N SER A 9 -11.03 -6.15 -20.04
CA SER A 9 -9.83 -6.06 -20.90
C SER A 9 -9.05 -7.39 -21.07
N ASN A 10 -9.55 -8.49 -20.50
CA ASN A 10 -9.06 -9.85 -20.69
C ASN A 10 -7.53 -10.02 -20.44
N GLY A 11 -6.98 -9.31 -19.45
CA GLY A 11 -5.58 -9.46 -19.06
C GLY A 11 -4.56 -8.80 -19.99
N THR A 12 -4.99 -7.95 -20.92
CA THR A 12 -4.08 -7.20 -21.82
C THR A 12 -3.29 -6.10 -21.11
N THR A 13 -3.73 -5.66 -19.94
CA THR A 13 -3.06 -4.62 -19.14
C THR A 13 -2.54 -5.19 -17.83
N SER A 14 -1.21 -5.31 -17.72
CA SER A 14 -0.55 -5.73 -16.47
C SER A 14 -0.60 -4.60 -15.44
N SER A 15 -1.09 -4.90 -14.24
CA SER A 15 -1.13 -3.96 -13.10
C SER A 15 -0.15 -4.39 -12.01
N TYR A 16 0.54 -3.42 -11.41
CA TYR A 16 1.52 -3.64 -10.35
C TYR A 16 1.19 -2.77 -9.14
N LEU A 17 1.63 -3.19 -7.94
CA LEU A 17 1.48 -2.48 -6.68
C LEU A 17 2.26 -1.16 -6.69
N GLY A 18 3.41 -1.11 -7.37
CA GLY A 18 4.20 0.11 -7.48
C GLY A 18 5.52 -0.05 -8.20
N ARG A 19 6.22 1.09 -8.33
CA ARG A 19 7.56 1.20 -8.91
C ARG A 19 8.39 2.25 -8.15
N PRO A 20 9.69 2.02 -7.91
CA PRO A 20 10.51 2.94 -7.12
C PRO A 20 10.94 4.16 -7.95
N TRP A 21 10.23 5.28 -7.81
CA TRP A 21 10.56 6.50 -8.57
C TRP A 21 11.86 7.19 -8.10
N LYS A 22 12.26 6.96 -6.85
CA LYS A 22 13.45 7.54 -6.22
C LYS A 22 14.15 6.48 -5.37
N ASP A 23 15.44 6.69 -5.09
CA ASP A 23 16.16 5.93 -4.09
C ASP A 23 15.46 6.01 -2.74
N TYR A 24 15.52 4.93 -1.95
CA TYR A 24 14.84 4.81 -0.66
C TYR A 24 13.30 4.96 -0.73
N SER A 25 12.70 4.63 -1.88
CA SER A 25 11.24 4.58 -2.01
C SER A 25 10.64 3.61 -0.99
N ARG A 26 9.62 4.05 -0.26
CA ARG A 26 8.98 3.25 0.79
C ARG A 26 7.47 3.16 0.56
N THR A 27 6.97 1.94 0.40
CA THR A 27 5.55 1.64 0.20
C THR A 27 5.19 0.38 0.96
N VAL A 28 4.13 0.42 1.76
CA VAL A 28 3.73 -0.72 2.59
C VAL A 28 2.23 -0.97 2.43
N TYR A 29 1.86 -2.20 2.07
CA TYR A 29 0.47 -2.66 2.02
C TYR A 29 0.18 -3.55 3.23
N LEU A 30 -0.66 -3.05 4.13
CA LEU A 30 -1.05 -3.73 5.37
C LEU A 30 -2.54 -4.07 5.31
N GLN A 31 -2.90 -5.33 5.56
CA GLN A 31 -4.28 -5.79 5.77
C GLN A 31 -5.28 -5.29 4.72
N SER A 32 -4.81 -5.25 3.48
CA SER A 32 -5.56 -4.72 2.36
C SER A 32 -6.08 -5.86 1.49
N PHE A 33 -7.18 -5.62 0.80
CA PHE A 33 -7.68 -6.55 -0.21
C PHE A 33 -7.00 -6.26 -1.56
N ILE A 34 -6.31 -7.26 -2.12
CA ILE A 34 -5.61 -7.20 -3.40
C ILE A 34 -6.31 -8.14 -4.40
N ASP A 35 -6.79 -7.55 -5.49
CA ASP A 35 -7.54 -8.25 -6.53
C ASP A 35 -6.62 -9.06 -7.45
N SER A 36 -7.15 -10.05 -8.17
CA SER A 36 -6.39 -10.92 -9.08
C SER A 36 -5.76 -10.20 -10.28
N LEU A 37 -6.12 -8.92 -10.50
CA LEU A 37 -5.58 -8.10 -11.57
C LEU A 37 -4.10 -7.73 -11.35
N ILE A 38 -3.61 -7.81 -10.11
CA ILE A 38 -2.21 -7.54 -9.82
C ILE A 38 -1.34 -8.70 -10.31
N ASP A 39 -0.32 -8.36 -11.09
CA ASP A 39 0.68 -9.28 -11.60
C ASP A 39 1.33 -10.05 -10.42
N PRO A 40 1.57 -11.37 -10.53
CA PRO A 40 2.20 -12.15 -9.48
C PRO A 40 3.56 -11.61 -9.02
N ALA A 41 4.33 -10.97 -9.91
CA ALA A 41 5.58 -10.28 -9.56
C ALA A 41 5.34 -9.15 -8.54
N GLY A 42 4.15 -8.55 -8.55
CA GLY A 42 3.66 -7.54 -7.63
C GLY A 42 4.25 -6.16 -7.85
N TRP A 43 5.56 -6.06 -8.07
CA TRP A 43 6.30 -4.80 -8.19
C TRP A 43 7.08 -4.78 -9.51
N ILE A 44 7.24 -3.58 -10.08
CA ILE A 44 7.99 -3.41 -11.32
C ILE A 44 9.13 -2.39 -11.14
N ALA A 45 10.30 -2.73 -11.67
CA ALA A 45 11.46 -1.87 -11.59
C ALA A 45 11.19 -0.54 -12.33
N TRP A 46 11.75 0.55 -11.83
CA TRP A 46 11.66 1.83 -12.54
C TRP A 46 12.54 1.83 -13.79
N SER A 47 13.81 1.44 -13.63
CA SER A 47 14.78 1.33 -14.72
C SER A 47 15.95 0.45 -14.28
N GLY A 48 16.12 -0.72 -14.91
CA GLY A 48 17.17 -1.68 -14.55
C GLY A 48 17.18 -2.00 -13.05
N ASP A 49 18.37 -1.90 -12.45
CA ASP A 49 18.59 -2.21 -11.03
C ASP A 49 18.47 -0.98 -10.10
N PHE A 50 17.90 0.12 -10.59
CA PHE A 50 17.75 1.35 -9.83
C PHE A 50 16.90 1.14 -8.56
N ALA A 51 17.44 1.59 -7.42
CA ALA A 51 16.83 1.56 -6.09
C ALA A 51 16.41 0.18 -5.55
N LEU A 52 16.67 -0.94 -6.24
CA LEU A 52 16.17 -2.27 -5.85
C LEU A 52 16.71 -2.75 -4.49
N SER A 53 17.88 -2.28 -4.10
CA SER A 53 18.53 -2.59 -2.82
C SER A 53 18.24 -1.58 -1.71
N THR A 54 17.83 -0.35 -2.06
CA THR A 54 17.63 0.76 -1.11
C THR A 54 16.17 1.01 -0.79
N LEU A 55 15.26 0.58 -1.67
CA LEU A 55 13.82 0.67 -1.45
C LEU A 55 13.38 -0.17 -0.24
N TYR A 56 12.19 0.16 0.28
CA TYR A 56 11.52 -0.62 1.31
C TYR A 56 10.07 -0.85 0.87
N PHE A 57 9.83 -1.95 0.17
CA PHE A 57 8.49 -2.37 -0.23
C PHE A 57 8.06 -3.55 0.62
N ALA A 58 6.92 -3.41 1.29
CA ALA A 58 6.48 -4.42 2.23
C ALA A 58 4.99 -4.78 2.12
N GLU A 59 4.69 -6.05 2.40
CA GLU A 59 3.33 -6.60 2.43
C GLU A 59 3.09 -7.32 3.77
N TYR A 60 1.92 -7.08 4.39
CA TYR A 60 1.52 -7.74 5.63
C TYR A 60 0.04 -8.13 5.60
N ASN A 61 -0.23 -9.42 5.79
CA ASN A 61 -1.57 -9.97 6.02
C ASN A 61 -2.64 -9.46 5.05
N ASN A 62 -2.29 -9.35 3.76
CA ASN A 62 -3.20 -8.93 2.70
C ASN A 62 -4.10 -10.11 2.28
N THR A 63 -5.33 -9.79 1.85
CA THR A 63 -6.33 -10.77 1.43
C THR A 63 -6.69 -10.61 -0.04
N GLY A 64 -7.38 -11.59 -0.63
CA GLY A 64 -7.78 -11.57 -2.04
C GLY A 64 -6.84 -12.37 -2.95
N ALA A 65 -7.27 -12.60 -4.19
CA ALA A 65 -6.55 -13.49 -5.11
C ALA A 65 -5.18 -12.96 -5.53
N GLY A 66 -4.95 -11.64 -5.51
CA GLY A 66 -3.66 -11.02 -5.85
C GLY A 66 -2.71 -10.86 -4.66
N SER A 67 -3.09 -11.28 -3.46
CA SER A 67 -2.25 -11.12 -2.26
C SER A 67 -1.19 -12.21 -2.09
N VAL A 68 -1.17 -13.22 -2.97
CA VAL A 68 -0.20 -14.31 -2.94
C VAL A 68 1.21 -13.76 -3.21
N THR A 69 2.14 -14.02 -2.29
CA THR A 69 3.51 -13.49 -2.35
C THR A 69 4.55 -14.45 -2.92
N THR A 70 4.17 -15.68 -3.27
CA THR A 70 5.11 -16.74 -3.67
C THR A 70 5.91 -16.43 -4.94
N ASN A 71 5.33 -15.63 -5.84
CA ASN A 71 5.94 -15.28 -7.14
C ASN A 71 6.40 -13.81 -7.19
N ARG A 72 6.54 -13.17 -6.04
CA ARG A 72 6.98 -11.78 -5.96
C ARG A 72 8.42 -11.62 -6.38
N VAL A 73 8.78 -10.40 -6.75
CA VAL A 73 10.17 -10.03 -7.05
C VAL A 73 11.13 -10.39 -5.91
N SER A 74 12.33 -10.84 -6.25
CA SER A 74 13.39 -11.22 -5.31
C SER A 74 14.31 -10.06 -4.93
N TRP A 75 13.80 -8.83 -4.94
CA TRP A 75 14.62 -7.65 -4.66
C TRP A 75 15.05 -7.59 -3.19
N PRO A 76 16.29 -7.13 -2.89
CA PRO A 76 16.74 -7.02 -1.50
C PRO A 76 15.88 -6.11 -0.63
N GLY A 77 15.29 -5.06 -1.22
CA GLY A 77 14.39 -4.14 -0.52
C GLY A 77 12.92 -4.58 -0.42
N TYR A 78 12.56 -5.75 -0.97
CA TYR A 78 11.22 -6.31 -0.85
C TYR A 78 11.10 -7.20 0.38
N HIS A 79 10.03 -7.02 1.16
CA HIS A 79 9.84 -7.71 2.42
C HIS A 79 8.39 -8.20 2.61
N VAL A 80 8.24 -9.46 2.97
CA VAL A 80 7.00 -9.94 3.62
C VAL A 80 7.23 -9.85 5.11
N ILE A 81 6.55 -8.89 5.75
CA ILE A 81 6.84 -8.50 7.13
C ILE A 81 5.90 -9.21 8.12
N ASN A 82 6.27 -9.24 9.40
CA ASN A 82 5.44 -9.82 10.46
C ASN A 82 4.61 -8.74 11.21
N ALA A 83 3.84 -9.17 12.21
CA ALA A 83 3.00 -8.28 13.02
C ALA A 83 3.79 -7.20 13.79
N THR A 84 4.99 -7.54 14.27
CA THR A 84 5.87 -6.64 15.02
C THR A 84 6.41 -5.54 14.12
N ASP A 85 6.88 -5.90 12.92
CA ASP A 85 7.35 -4.93 11.92
C ASP A 85 6.19 -4.07 11.41
N ALA A 86 5.03 -4.68 11.17
CA ALA A 86 3.82 -3.98 10.75
C ALA A 86 3.34 -2.93 11.79
N ALA A 87 3.59 -3.17 13.08
CA ALA A 87 3.23 -2.23 14.14
C ALA A 87 3.92 -0.86 13.96
N ASN A 88 5.13 -0.83 13.41
CA ASN A 88 5.88 0.41 13.15
C ASN A 88 5.21 1.29 12.09
N PHE A 89 4.38 0.70 11.21
CA PHE A 89 3.66 1.39 10.14
C PHE A 89 2.21 1.72 10.52
N THR A 90 1.83 1.52 11.79
CA THR A 90 0.51 1.94 12.29
C THR A 90 0.45 3.45 12.47
N VAL A 91 -0.76 4.01 12.52
CA VAL A 91 -0.96 5.46 12.66
C VAL A 91 -0.35 6.00 13.96
N SER A 92 -0.43 5.24 15.06
CA SER A 92 0.17 5.61 16.34
C SER A 92 1.70 5.73 16.22
N ASN A 93 2.38 4.73 15.68
CA ASN A 93 3.85 4.73 15.62
C ASN A 93 4.44 5.54 14.45
N PHE A 94 3.81 5.51 13.27
CA PHE A 94 4.40 6.06 12.04
C PHE A 94 4.24 7.58 11.94
N VAL A 95 3.09 8.11 12.38
CA VAL A 95 2.78 9.55 12.29
C VAL A 95 2.46 10.18 13.64
N LEU A 96 2.73 9.48 14.75
CA LEU A 96 2.43 9.94 16.11
C LEU A 96 0.96 10.36 16.23
N GLY A 97 0.06 9.56 15.66
CA GLY A 97 -1.35 9.90 15.52
C GLY A 97 -2.05 10.22 16.84
N ASP A 98 -1.59 9.64 17.95
CA ASP A 98 -2.13 9.89 19.28
C ASP A 98 -1.99 11.35 19.74
N ASP A 99 -1.00 12.08 19.21
CA ASP A 99 -0.73 13.47 19.61
C ASP A 99 -1.64 14.49 18.94
N TRP A 100 -2.15 14.18 17.73
CA TRP A 100 -2.81 15.18 16.88
C TRP A 100 -4.13 14.72 16.26
N LEU A 101 -4.41 13.42 16.21
CA LEU A 101 -5.70 12.95 15.76
C LEU A 101 -6.72 13.09 16.90
N PRO A 102 -7.79 13.88 16.70
CA PRO A 102 -8.83 13.97 17.71
C PRO A 102 -9.47 12.59 17.89
N ALA A 103 -9.69 12.20 19.14
CA ALA A 103 -10.40 10.97 19.50
C ALA A 103 -11.87 11.02 19.05
N LYS A 104 -12.10 10.88 17.74
CA LYS A 104 -13.43 10.73 17.17
C LYS A 104 -13.77 9.24 17.20
N ARG A 105 -14.89 8.91 17.84
CA ARG A 105 -15.47 7.56 17.91
C ARG A 105 -15.48 6.95 16.51
N GLY A 106 -14.55 6.05 16.23
CA GLY A 106 -14.37 5.42 14.91
C GLY A 106 -12.92 5.14 14.52
N PHE A 107 -11.95 5.89 15.05
CA PHE A 107 -10.54 5.58 14.92
C PHE A 107 -10.13 4.67 16.10
N GLN A 108 -10.16 3.34 15.91
CA GLN A 108 -9.68 2.42 16.93
C GLN A 108 -8.15 2.38 16.88
N LEU A 109 -7.51 3.16 17.74
CA LEU A 109 -6.06 3.35 17.86
C LEU A 109 -5.25 2.08 18.23
N GLY A 110 -5.90 0.94 18.45
CA GLY A 110 -5.25 -0.33 18.77
C GLY A 110 -5.77 -1.54 17.98
N ARG A 111 -6.64 -1.35 16.99
CA ARG A 111 -7.14 -2.43 16.13
C ARG A 111 -7.09 -2.01 14.68
N PHE A 112 -6.05 -2.49 14.01
CA PHE A 112 -5.94 -2.90 12.61
C PHE A 112 -7.26 -2.96 11.79
N HIS A 113 -7.90 -1.81 11.59
CA HIS A 113 -8.97 -1.61 10.62
C HIS A 113 -8.70 -0.25 9.99
N PHE A 114 -7.96 -0.27 8.89
CA PHE A 114 -7.80 0.89 8.03
C PHE A 114 -9.17 1.19 7.37
N LEU A 115 -9.92 2.15 7.91
CA LEU A 115 -10.77 2.96 7.03
C LEU A 115 -9.86 3.97 6.37
N ALA A 116 -9.74 3.82 5.05
CA ALA A 116 -8.96 4.63 4.14
C ALA A 116 -8.97 6.12 4.50
N TRP A 117 -7.78 6.72 4.48
CA TRP A 117 -7.58 8.15 4.41
C TRP A 117 -8.29 8.71 3.17
N ARG A 118 -9.52 9.19 3.32
CA ARG A 118 -10.15 10.06 2.30
C ARG A 118 -9.67 11.48 2.57
N CYS A 119 -8.62 11.91 1.87
CA CYS A 119 -8.23 13.32 1.82
C CYS A 119 -9.37 14.10 1.12
N SER A 120 -10.32 14.62 1.90
CA SER A 120 -11.37 15.52 1.42
C SER A 120 -10.81 16.94 1.40
N ARG A 121 -10.30 17.39 0.25
CA ARG A 121 -10.08 18.81 -0.01
C ARG A 121 -11.43 19.50 -0.11
N ARG A 122 -11.89 20.06 1.02
CA ARG A 122 -13.02 20.99 1.05
C ARG A 122 -12.48 22.39 0.74
N SER A 123 -12.37 22.72 -0.55
CA SER A 123 -12.06 24.08 -0.99
C SER A 123 -13.26 24.99 -0.69
N ARG A 124 -13.19 25.75 0.42
CA ARG A 124 -14.00 26.95 0.61
C ARG A 124 -13.49 28.00 -0.38
N LEU A 125 -14.28 28.34 -1.40
CA LEU A 125 -14.12 29.59 -2.12
C LEU A 125 -15.20 30.56 -1.67
N ARG A 126 -14.72 31.70 -1.15
CA ARG A 126 -15.51 32.81 -0.64
C ARG A 126 -16.19 33.54 -1.80
N ARG A 127 -17.38 34.01 -1.48
CA ARG A 127 -18.19 35.01 -2.20
C ARG A 127 -17.36 36.29 -2.43
N ILE A 128 -17.38 36.81 -3.66
CA ILE A 128 -17.49 38.23 -3.97
C ILE A 128 -18.67 38.33 -4.94
#